data_AF-A0AAJ1PTH3-F1
#
_entry.id   AF-A0AAJ1PTH3-F1
#
_cell.length_a   1.000
_cell.length_b   1.000
_cell.length_c   1.000
_cell.angle_alpha   90.00
_cell.angle_beta   90.00
_cell.angle_gamma   90.00
#
_symmetry.space_group_name_H-M   'P 1'
#
loop_
_entity.id
_entity.type
_entity.pdbx_description
1 polymer ?
#
loop_
_entity_poly.entity_id
_entity_poly.type
_entity_poly.pdbx_seq_one_letter_code
_entity_poly.pdbx_strand_id
1 'polypeptide(L)'
;MTSSETPQWLPGAFARSMSNIGVDLDRAQLEELAGQLLAKWDSPNRHYHNVQHLVAVLSGIDELQGCTHDPDLLRVAAWLHGIVFVDYEDGDDARAVGEDEVASASAAAKILKATGLDESVVERICGLIISMKSHRSYPDDVDQQVLLDADMSMLAADPQDYRDYVAAVREEYAHVPEAAYCRFRRRIVRKLLGRNAIFNSPMAEDWDSVARNNLEAEKARLDTELSSLESDVRREANDAAEEHDEAIERYQHRSDDPSTGVIKGMAPLKSASEPQVITAELPVIKAEEDSEEQPQMAPDEGALEEKANQDQDLEEEQAEQEDLSSSLELAIDVLDSLPKREEKPKESAAGTD
;
A
#
# COMPACT_ATOMS: atom_id res chain seq x y z
N MET A 1 -0.58 -26.29 0.67
CA MET A 1 -0.18 -25.37 1.75
C MET A 1 -0.63 -25.97 3.05
N THR A 2 0.31 -26.23 3.96
CA THR A 2 0.01 -26.68 5.32
C THR A 2 -0.71 -25.55 6.04
N SER A 3 -1.92 -25.78 6.57
CA SER A 3 -2.46 -24.88 7.61
C SER A 3 -1.36 -24.65 8.62
N SER A 4 -0.95 -23.40 8.81
CA SER A 4 0.01 -23.06 9.84
C SER A 4 -0.60 -23.51 11.18
N GLU A 5 0.05 -24.45 11.85
CA GLU A 5 -0.46 -24.92 13.13
C GLU A 5 -0.41 -23.75 14.12
N THR A 6 -1.57 -23.30 14.57
CA THR A 6 -1.70 -22.32 15.63
C THR A 6 -0.94 -22.80 16.87
N PRO A 7 0.00 -22.02 17.41
CA PRO A 7 0.74 -22.44 18.59
C PRO A 7 -0.19 -22.68 19.78
N GLN A 8 -0.04 -23.82 20.46
CA GLN A 8 -0.93 -24.21 21.57
C GLN A 8 -0.93 -23.21 22.75
N TRP A 9 0.14 -22.43 22.90
CA TRP A 9 0.27 -21.43 23.95
C TRP A 9 -0.52 -20.14 23.67
N LEU A 10 -0.89 -19.89 22.41
CA LEU A 10 -1.38 -18.61 21.92
C LEU A 10 -2.74 -18.19 22.55
N PRO A 11 -3.78 -19.05 22.61
CA PRO A 11 -5.03 -18.70 23.30
C PRO A 11 -4.84 -18.38 24.78
N GLY A 12 -4.02 -19.16 25.47
CA GLY A 12 -3.73 -18.95 26.89
C GLY A 12 -2.93 -17.67 27.15
N ALA A 13 -2.10 -17.22 26.19
CA ALA A 13 -1.41 -15.94 26.26
C ALA A 13 -2.39 -14.76 26.10
N PHE A 14 -3.29 -14.83 25.12
CA PHE A 14 -4.35 -13.84 24.96
C PHE A 14 -5.21 -13.71 26.21
N ALA A 15 -5.64 -14.84 26.80
CA ALA A 15 -6.44 -14.83 28.01
C ALA A 15 -5.73 -14.12 29.17
N ARG A 16 -4.41 -14.29 29.32
CA ARG A 16 -3.63 -13.57 30.33
C ARG A 16 -3.61 -12.07 30.09
N SER A 17 -3.35 -11.63 28.85
CA SER A 17 -3.32 -10.20 28.52
C SER A 17 -4.69 -9.55 28.73
N MET A 18 -5.78 -10.21 28.33
CA MET A 18 -7.15 -9.74 28.59
C MET A 18 -7.44 -9.60 30.10
N SER A 19 -7.05 -10.58 30.92
CA SER A 19 -7.21 -10.47 32.38
C SER A 19 -6.36 -9.34 32.97
N ASN A 20 -5.13 -9.14 32.48
CA ASN A 20 -4.22 -8.11 32.98
C ASN A 20 -4.71 -6.69 32.67
N ILE A 21 -5.41 -6.48 31.55
CA ILE A 21 -6.03 -5.19 31.22
C ILE A 21 -7.39 -4.98 31.91
N GLY A 22 -7.84 -5.90 32.76
CA GLY A 22 -9.00 -5.72 33.63
C GLY A 22 -10.29 -6.40 33.19
N VAL A 23 -10.24 -7.38 32.28
CA VAL A 23 -11.43 -8.16 31.90
C VAL A 23 -11.77 -9.19 32.98
N ASP A 24 -12.99 -9.13 33.51
CA ASP A 24 -13.54 -10.04 34.54
C ASP A 24 -14.31 -11.22 33.91
N LEU A 25 -13.67 -11.91 32.96
CA LEU A 25 -14.16 -13.16 32.40
C LEU A 25 -13.25 -14.30 32.86
N ASP A 26 -13.79 -15.51 32.97
CA ASP A 26 -12.96 -16.66 33.29
C ASP A 26 -12.03 -17.03 32.12
N ARG A 27 -10.98 -17.79 32.44
CA ARG A 27 -9.97 -18.18 31.46
C ARG A 27 -10.57 -18.98 30.28
N ALA A 28 -11.57 -19.83 30.52
CA ALA A 28 -12.17 -20.64 29.48
C ALA A 28 -12.97 -19.77 28.49
N GLN A 29 -13.69 -18.75 28.99
CA GLN A 29 -14.38 -17.76 28.17
C GLN A 29 -13.40 -16.94 27.31
N LEU A 30 -12.25 -16.57 27.87
CA LEU A 30 -11.23 -15.82 27.15
C LEU A 30 -10.49 -16.67 26.10
N GLU A 31 -10.21 -17.95 26.40
CA GLU A 31 -9.64 -18.89 25.43
C GLU A 31 -10.64 -19.21 24.29
N GLU A 32 -11.94 -19.28 24.59
CA GLU A 32 -13.01 -19.39 23.58
C GLU A 32 -13.05 -18.15 22.67
N LEU A 33 -12.97 -16.94 23.24
CA LEU A 33 -12.87 -15.70 22.46
C LEU A 33 -11.61 -15.70 21.58
N ALA A 34 -10.46 -16.13 22.11
CA ALA A 34 -9.24 -16.28 21.31
C ALA A 34 -9.45 -17.22 20.12
N GLY A 35 -10.15 -18.36 20.32
CA GLY A 35 -10.50 -19.28 19.24
C GLY A 35 -11.36 -18.64 18.14
N GLN A 36 -12.33 -17.80 18.53
CA GLN A 36 -13.14 -17.04 17.58
C GLN A 36 -12.33 -16.00 16.81
N LEU A 37 -11.36 -15.35 17.47
CA LEU A 37 -10.45 -14.41 16.80
C LEU A 37 -9.51 -15.14 15.84
N LEU A 38 -8.92 -16.26 16.24
CA LEU A 38 -8.04 -17.07 15.38
C LEU A 38 -8.74 -17.51 14.09
N ALA A 39 -10.04 -17.84 14.16
CA ALA A 39 -10.83 -18.15 12.98
C ALA A 39 -10.96 -16.97 11.98
N LYS A 40 -10.73 -15.72 12.43
CA LYS A 40 -10.71 -14.53 11.55
C LYS A 40 -9.35 -14.30 10.89
N TRP A 41 -8.29 -14.80 11.52
CA TRP A 41 -6.92 -14.81 11.00
C TRP A 41 -6.67 -15.95 10.01
N ASP A 42 -7.59 -16.92 9.92
CA ASP A 42 -7.53 -18.05 9.01
C ASP A 42 -8.44 -17.79 7.79
N SER A 43 -7.84 -17.49 6.64
CA SER A 43 -8.54 -17.47 5.36
C SER A 43 -7.61 -17.98 4.25
N PRO A 44 -8.13 -18.60 3.18
CA PRO A 44 -7.31 -19.09 2.07
C PRO A 44 -6.49 -18.01 1.35
N ASN A 45 -6.91 -16.74 1.46
CA ASN A 45 -6.30 -15.61 0.76
C ASN A 45 -5.29 -14.84 1.65
N ARG A 46 -5.16 -15.21 2.94
CA ARG A 46 -4.17 -14.66 3.87
C ARG A 46 -2.86 -15.44 3.75
N HIS A 47 -2.05 -15.09 2.76
CA HIS A 47 -0.75 -15.73 2.56
C HIS A 47 0.30 -15.21 3.55
N TYR A 48 0.33 -13.91 3.79
CA TYR A 48 1.18 -13.27 4.79
C TYR A 48 0.40 -12.90 6.05
N HIS A 49 -0.75 -12.24 5.92
CA HIS A 49 -1.53 -11.69 7.03
C HIS A 49 -2.36 -12.77 7.76
N ASN A 50 -1.67 -13.78 8.28
CA ASN A 50 -2.25 -14.95 8.95
C ASN A 50 -1.76 -15.06 10.41
N VAL A 51 -2.06 -16.18 11.07
CA VAL A 51 -1.67 -16.42 12.47
C VAL A 51 -0.15 -16.31 12.70
N GLN A 52 0.69 -16.62 11.70
CA GLN A 52 2.14 -16.46 11.81
C GLN A 52 2.56 -14.99 11.87
N HIS A 53 1.93 -14.11 11.08
CA HIS A 53 2.10 -12.66 11.20
C HIS A 53 1.73 -12.19 12.60
N LEU A 54 0.55 -12.56 13.11
CA LEU A 54 0.14 -12.24 14.49
C LEU A 54 1.20 -12.69 15.52
N VAL A 55 1.73 -13.91 15.39
CA VAL A 55 2.78 -14.42 16.28
C VAL A 55 4.08 -13.62 16.16
N ALA A 56 4.46 -13.18 14.96
CA ALA A 56 5.62 -12.34 14.73
C ALA A 56 5.46 -10.97 15.42
N VAL A 57 4.32 -10.30 15.25
CA VAL A 57 4.02 -9.03 15.93
C VAL A 57 4.08 -9.19 17.46
N LEU A 58 3.47 -10.25 18.00
CA LEU A 58 3.52 -10.53 19.45
C LEU A 58 4.95 -10.78 19.95
N SER A 59 5.78 -11.45 19.15
CA SER A 59 7.18 -11.69 19.48
C SER A 59 7.99 -10.39 19.45
N GLY A 60 7.72 -9.49 18.49
CA GLY A 60 8.30 -8.15 18.44
C GLY A 60 7.92 -7.30 19.65
N ILE A 61 6.66 -7.36 20.09
CA ILE A 61 6.22 -6.70 21.35
C ILE A 61 7.00 -7.26 22.53
N ASP A 62 7.18 -8.58 22.62
CA ASP A 62 7.92 -9.21 23.72
C ASP A 62 9.41 -8.82 23.73
N GLU A 63 10.03 -8.63 22.55
CA GLU A 63 11.40 -8.13 22.42
C GLU A 63 11.52 -6.66 22.85
N LEU A 64 10.54 -5.83 22.48
CA LEU A 64 10.50 -4.40 22.77
C LEU A 64 9.82 -4.04 24.10
N GLN A 65 9.39 -5.03 24.89
CA GLN A 65 8.55 -4.80 26.07
C GLN A 65 9.20 -3.90 27.14
N GLY A 66 10.53 -3.75 27.11
CA GLY A 66 11.27 -2.84 27.99
C GLY A 66 11.03 -1.35 27.71
N CYS A 67 10.44 -1.01 26.56
CA CYS A 67 10.13 0.36 26.15
C CYS A 67 8.66 0.79 26.39
N THR A 68 7.77 -0.15 26.69
CA THR A 68 6.32 0.10 26.81
C THR A 68 5.88 0.19 28.27
N HIS A 69 4.84 1.00 28.51
CA HIS A 69 4.17 1.09 29.81
C HIS A 69 3.14 -0.02 30.02
N ASP A 70 2.51 -0.51 28.95
CA ASP A 70 1.42 -1.48 29.01
C ASP A 70 1.53 -2.53 27.88
N PRO A 71 2.41 -3.53 28.03
CA PRO A 71 2.62 -4.54 26.99
C PRO A 71 1.38 -5.43 26.77
N ASP A 72 0.53 -5.61 27.78
CA ASP A 72 -0.68 -6.43 27.61
C ASP A 72 -1.74 -5.72 26.77
N LEU A 73 -1.85 -4.39 26.91
CA LEU A 73 -2.67 -3.57 26.02
C LEU A 73 -2.17 -3.66 24.58
N LEU A 74 -0.86 -3.61 24.34
CA LEU A 74 -0.29 -3.79 23.00
C LEU A 74 -0.56 -5.17 22.42
N ARG A 75 -0.43 -6.23 23.22
CA ARG A 75 -0.75 -7.60 22.78
C ARG A 75 -2.22 -7.72 22.37
N VAL A 76 -3.15 -7.13 23.13
CA VAL A 76 -4.57 -7.14 22.77
C VAL A 76 -4.84 -6.33 21.50
N ALA A 77 -4.18 -5.19 21.31
CA ALA A 77 -4.26 -4.44 20.04
C ALA A 77 -3.74 -5.27 18.87
N ALA A 78 -2.59 -5.94 19.01
CA ALA A 78 -2.02 -6.83 17.99
C ALA A 78 -2.98 -7.98 17.63
N TRP A 79 -3.67 -8.59 18.59
CA TRP A 79 -4.67 -9.62 18.30
C TRP A 79 -5.85 -9.13 17.47
N LEU A 80 -6.19 -7.85 17.61
CA LEU A 80 -7.40 -7.24 17.08
C LEU A 80 -7.15 -6.41 15.81
N HIS A 81 -5.90 -6.12 15.43
CA HIS A 81 -5.62 -5.19 14.33
C HIS A 81 -6.01 -5.71 12.94
N GLY A 82 -5.83 -7.01 12.69
CA GLY A 82 -6.06 -7.64 11.39
C GLY A 82 -7.29 -8.56 11.36
N ILE A 83 -8.24 -8.43 12.30
CA ILE A 83 -9.41 -9.33 12.38
C ILE A 83 -10.44 -9.09 11.27
N VAL A 84 -10.36 -7.94 10.60
CA VAL A 84 -11.05 -7.65 9.34
C VAL A 84 -9.99 -7.59 8.24
N PHE A 85 -10.19 -8.41 7.23
CA PHE A 85 -9.35 -8.47 6.03
C PHE A 85 -10.26 -8.48 4.81
N VAL A 86 -9.87 -7.68 3.84
CA VAL A 86 -10.58 -7.54 2.57
C VAL A 86 -9.91 -8.48 1.58
N ASP A 87 -10.67 -9.47 1.13
CA ASP A 87 -10.27 -10.31 0.00
C ASP A 87 -10.54 -9.58 -1.32
N TYR A 88 -9.83 -9.97 -2.39
CA TYR A 88 -10.15 -9.47 -3.73
C TYR A 88 -11.36 -10.20 -4.31
N GLU A 89 -12.43 -9.47 -4.66
CA GLU A 89 -13.47 -9.95 -5.57
C GLU A 89 -13.38 -9.24 -6.94
N ASP A 90 -13.76 -9.95 -8.02
CA ASP A 90 -13.73 -9.39 -9.38
C ASP A 90 -14.59 -8.11 -9.47
N GLY A 91 -13.94 -6.97 -9.71
CA GLY A 91 -14.58 -5.66 -9.78
C GLY A 91 -14.32 -4.76 -8.56
N ASP A 92 -13.69 -5.30 -7.51
CA ASP A 92 -13.23 -4.52 -6.37
C ASP A 92 -12.07 -3.60 -6.75
N ASP A 93 -11.88 -2.56 -5.92
CA ASP A 93 -10.63 -1.83 -5.96
C ASP A 93 -9.50 -2.78 -5.53
N ALA A 94 -8.67 -3.18 -6.50
CA ALA A 94 -7.54 -4.09 -6.28
C ALA A 94 -6.55 -3.60 -5.20
N ARG A 95 -6.66 -2.33 -4.78
CA ARG A 95 -5.91 -1.69 -3.70
C ARG A 95 -6.45 -1.98 -2.31
N ALA A 96 -7.74 -2.29 -2.19
CA ALA A 96 -8.41 -2.43 -0.91
C ALA A 96 -8.16 -3.78 -0.24
N VAL A 97 -7.50 -4.71 -0.94
CA VAL A 97 -7.13 -6.03 -0.42
C VAL A 97 -6.18 -5.86 0.76
N GLY A 98 -6.26 -6.72 1.77
CA GLY A 98 -5.38 -6.67 2.94
C GLY A 98 -6.12 -6.42 4.25
N GLU A 99 -5.36 -6.15 5.30
CA GLU A 99 -5.90 -5.79 6.60
C GLU A 99 -6.56 -4.40 6.56
N ASP A 100 -7.74 -4.29 7.17
CA ASP A 100 -8.43 -3.02 7.36
C ASP A 100 -8.44 -2.68 8.86
N GLU A 101 -7.51 -1.84 9.27
CA GLU A 101 -7.32 -1.51 10.69
C GLU A 101 -8.47 -0.66 11.23
N VAL A 102 -9.13 0.15 10.39
CA VAL A 102 -10.27 0.98 10.83
C VAL A 102 -11.50 0.10 11.07
N ALA A 103 -11.79 -0.80 10.14
CA ALA A 103 -12.87 -1.76 10.31
C ALA A 103 -12.58 -2.74 11.47
N SER A 104 -11.32 -3.16 11.61
CA SER A 104 -10.85 -3.99 12.72
C SER A 104 -10.99 -3.28 14.06
N ALA A 105 -10.63 -1.99 14.18
CA ALA A 105 -10.85 -1.20 15.38
C ALA A 105 -12.35 -1.07 15.71
N SER A 106 -13.21 -0.88 14.71
CA SER A 106 -14.67 -0.84 14.91
C SER A 106 -15.22 -2.18 15.42
N ALA A 107 -14.70 -3.30 14.91
CA ALA A 107 -15.06 -4.65 15.37
C ALA A 107 -14.50 -4.91 16.79
N ALA A 108 -13.25 -4.52 17.05
CA ALA A 108 -12.58 -4.61 18.34
C ALA A 108 -13.37 -3.89 19.43
N ALA A 109 -13.84 -2.67 19.16
CA ALA A 109 -14.66 -1.91 20.11
C ALA A 109 -15.91 -2.69 20.54
N LYS A 110 -16.60 -3.35 19.60
CA LYS A 110 -17.81 -4.15 19.90
C LYS A 110 -17.46 -5.37 20.76
N ILE A 111 -16.34 -6.04 20.44
CA ILE A 111 -15.87 -7.23 21.17
C ILE A 111 -15.49 -6.84 22.60
N LEU A 112 -14.64 -5.82 22.78
CA LEU A 112 -14.12 -5.41 24.08
C LEU A 112 -15.21 -4.82 24.99
N LYS A 113 -16.16 -4.04 24.45
CA LYS A 113 -17.30 -3.55 25.24
C LYS A 113 -18.17 -4.69 25.76
N ALA A 114 -18.30 -5.77 25.00
CA ALA A 114 -19.06 -6.95 25.42
C ALA A 114 -18.37 -7.71 26.57
N THR A 115 -17.07 -7.52 26.80
CA THR A 115 -16.35 -8.10 27.94
C THR A 115 -16.43 -7.26 29.21
N GLY A 116 -17.11 -6.10 29.17
CA GLY A 116 -17.23 -5.19 30.31
C GLY A 116 -15.98 -4.36 30.60
N LEU A 117 -15.04 -4.29 29.66
CA LEU A 117 -13.83 -3.48 29.78
C LEU A 117 -14.18 -1.98 29.83
N ASP A 118 -13.39 -1.20 30.58
CA ASP A 118 -13.59 0.24 30.69
C ASP A 118 -13.48 0.94 29.33
N GLU A 119 -14.37 1.91 29.07
CA GLU A 119 -14.45 2.60 27.79
C GLU A 119 -13.13 3.28 27.43
N SER A 120 -12.39 3.84 28.39
CA SER A 120 -11.10 4.50 28.12
C SER A 120 -10.02 3.52 27.63
N VAL A 121 -10.04 2.28 28.12
CA VAL A 121 -9.11 1.23 27.66
C VAL A 121 -9.51 0.75 26.25
N VAL A 122 -10.82 0.63 25.99
CA VAL A 122 -11.33 0.30 24.65
C VAL A 122 -10.94 1.38 23.63
N GLU A 123 -11.12 2.65 23.97
CA GLU A 123 -10.70 3.78 23.13
C GLU A 123 -9.20 3.75 22.86
N ARG A 124 -8.38 3.46 23.88
CA ARG A 124 -6.92 3.34 23.72
C ARG A 124 -6.52 2.22 22.77
N ILE A 125 -7.10 1.02 22.92
CA ILE A 125 -6.83 -0.11 22.02
C ILE A 125 -7.25 0.23 20.58
N CYS A 126 -8.42 0.84 20.39
CA CYS A 126 -8.87 1.26 19.06
C CYS A 126 -7.92 2.30 18.44
N GLY A 127 -7.44 3.28 19.22
CA GLY A 127 -6.49 4.28 18.75
C GLY A 127 -5.16 3.67 18.30
N LEU A 128 -4.67 2.66 19.05
CA LEU A 128 -3.47 1.91 18.67
C LEU A 128 -3.66 1.15 17.36
N ILE A 129 -4.75 0.40 17.22
CA ILE A 129 -5.07 -0.33 15.98
C ILE A 129 -5.14 0.64 14.79
N ILE A 130 -5.87 1.75 14.91
CA ILE A 130 -6.00 2.74 13.83
C ILE A 130 -4.64 3.32 13.43
N SER A 131 -3.71 3.48 14.37
CA SER A 131 -2.40 4.04 14.07
C SER A 131 -1.54 3.13 13.18
N MET A 132 -1.75 1.82 13.24
CA MET A 132 -1.07 0.82 12.40
C MET A 132 -1.29 1.11 10.91
N LYS A 133 -2.49 1.54 10.51
CA LYS A 133 -2.80 1.98 9.13
C LYS A 133 -1.77 2.94 8.52
N SER A 134 -1.30 3.92 9.30
CA SER A 134 -0.42 4.99 8.81
C SER A 134 1.07 4.69 9.03
N HIS A 135 1.37 3.80 9.97
CA HIS A 135 2.73 3.55 10.47
C HIS A 135 3.49 4.85 10.80
N ARG A 136 2.77 5.88 11.30
CA ARG A 136 3.36 7.11 11.85
C ARG A 136 3.10 7.13 13.35
N SER A 137 4.18 7.08 14.12
CA SER A 137 4.11 7.27 15.56
C SER A 137 4.15 8.74 15.93
N TYR A 138 3.44 9.11 16.99
CA TYR A 138 3.69 10.35 17.72
C TYR A 138 4.95 10.18 18.59
N PRO A 139 5.87 11.15 18.59
CA PRO A 139 7.11 11.06 19.37
C PRO A 139 6.88 10.84 20.88
N ASP A 140 5.75 11.31 21.40
CA ASP A 140 5.42 11.25 22.83
C ASP A 140 4.63 9.98 23.23
N ASP A 141 4.27 9.13 22.27
CA ASP A 141 3.53 7.88 22.50
C ASP A 141 4.42 6.65 22.29
N VAL A 142 5.15 6.25 23.35
CA VAL A 142 6.08 5.12 23.30
C VAL A 142 5.40 3.77 23.07
N ASP A 143 4.17 3.59 23.55
CA ASP A 143 3.42 2.36 23.38
C ASP A 143 3.01 2.18 21.92
N GLN A 144 2.60 3.27 21.27
CA GLN A 144 2.36 3.29 19.83
C GLN A 144 3.64 2.99 19.04
N GLN A 145 4.78 3.59 19.40
CA GLN A 145 6.06 3.30 18.74
C GLN A 145 6.41 1.81 18.82
N VAL A 146 6.29 1.21 20.00
CA VAL A 146 6.55 -0.22 20.20
C VAL A 146 5.63 -1.09 19.35
N LEU A 147 4.34 -0.78 19.30
CA LEU A 147 3.38 -1.55 18.49
C LEU A 147 3.70 -1.46 16.99
N LEU A 148 3.96 -0.25 16.48
CA LEU A 148 4.28 -0.04 15.07
C LEU A 148 5.60 -0.68 14.67
N ASP A 149 6.60 -0.63 15.54
CA ASP A 149 7.90 -1.26 15.28
C ASP A 149 7.80 -2.78 15.34
N ALA A 150 7.03 -3.33 16.28
CA ALA A 150 6.76 -4.75 16.36
C ALA A 150 6.02 -5.28 15.12
N ASP A 151 5.07 -4.50 14.59
CA ASP A 151 4.34 -4.84 13.36
C ASP A 151 5.25 -4.83 12.13
N MET A 152 6.13 -3.84 12.02
CA MET A 152 7.12 -3.75 10.95
C MET A 152 8.38 -4.60 11.16
N SER A 153 8.46 -5.39 12.24
CA SER A 153 9.67 -6.13 12.62
C SER A 153 10.14 -7.12 11.54
N MET A 154 9.21 -7.61 10.71
CA MET A 154 9.50 -8.46 9.55
C MET A 154 10.48 -7.81 8.56
N LEU A 155 10.50 -6.47 8.48
CA LEU A 155 11.47 -5.76 7.65
C LEU A 155 12.91 -6.03 8.10
N ALA A 156 13.14 -6.20 9.40
CA ALA A 156 14.44 -6.47 10.01
C ALA A 156 14.74 -7.96 10.22
N ALA A 157 13.96 -8.86 9.62
CA ALA A 157 14.24 -10.29 9.64
C ALA A 157 15.51 -10.64 8.84
N ASP A 158 15.98 -11.87 8.97
CA ASP A 158 17.08 -12.32 8.13
C ASP A 158 16.66 -12.37 6.64
N PRO A 159 17.62 -12.29 5.70
CA PRO A 159 17.30 -12.15 4.28
C PRO A 159 16.50 -13.30 3.67
N GLN A 160 16.54 -14.50 4.25
CA GLN A 160 15.75 -15.63 3.77
C GLN A 160 14.28 -15.47 4.19
N ASP A 161 14.04 -15.19 5.46
CA ASP A 161 12.68 -14.94 5.98
C ASP A 161 12.06 -13.71 5.30
N TYR A 162 12.83 -12.63 5.10
CA TYR A 162 12.36 -11.45 4.36
C TYR A 162 11.94 -11.78 2.92
N ARG A 163 12.68 -12.67 2.24
CA ARG A 163 12.31 -13.11 0.88
C ARG A 163 11.01 -13.89 0.88
N ASP A 164 10.79 -14.73 1.88
CA ASP A 164 9.58 -15.53 2.00
C ASP A 164 8.38 -14.63 2.36
N TYR A 165 8.58 -13.61 3.19
CA TYR A 165 7.62 -12.52 3.41
C TYR A 165 7.21 -11.84 2.09
N VAL A 166 8.18 -11.38 1.29
CA VAL A 166 7.83 -10.68 0.03
C VAL A 166 7.11 -11.61 -0.95
N ALA A 167 7.48 -12.90 -0.98
CA ALA A 167 6.76 -13.88 -1.80
C ALA A 167 5.32 -14.10 -1.31
N ALA A 168 5.11 -14.24 0.00
CA ALA A 168 3.78 -14.37 0.59
C ALA A 168 2.91 -13.14 0.32
N VAL A 169 3.45 -11.93 0.46
CA VAL A 169 2.75 -10.70 0.08
C VAL A 169 2.44 -10.71 -1.43
N ARG A 170 3.36 -11.11 -2.30
CA ARG A 170 3.09 -11.19 -3.75
C ARG A 170 1.92 -12.11 -4.07
N GLU A 171 1.75 -13.21 -3.34
CA GLU A 171 0.62 -14.15 -3.50
C GLU A 171 -0.73 -13.49 -3.18
N GLU A 172 -0.82 -12.64 -2.15
CA GLU A 172 -2.05 -11.90 -1.82
C GLU A 172 -2.45 -10.89 -2.92
N TYR A 173 -1.48 -10.42 -3.72
CA TYR A 173 -1.71 -9.51 -4.86
C TYR A 173 -1.69 -10.24 -6.19
N ALA A 174 -1.88 -11.56 -6.25
CA ALA A 174 -1.79 -12.34 -7.49
C ALA A 174 -2.73 -11.83 -8.60
N HIS A 175 -3.86 -11.19 -8.24
CA HIS A 175 -4.79 -10.53 -9.16
C HIS A 175 -4.22 -9.25 -9.81
N VAL A 176 -3.24 -8.61 -9.19
CA VAL A 176 -2.60 -7.39 -9.69
C VAL A 176 -1.57 -7.75 -10.77
N PRO A 177 -1.64 -7.14 -11.97
CA PRO A 177 -0.64 -7.35 -13.03
C PRO A 177 0.78 -7.03 -12.56
N GLU A 178 1.76 -7.84 -12.97
CA GLU A 178 3.13 -7.81 -12.46
C GLU A 178 3.78 -6.42 -12.49
N ALA A 179 3.70 -5.72 -13.63
CA ALA A 179 4.26 -4.37 -13.75
C ALA A 179 3.58 -3.34 -12.82
N ALA A 180 2.27 -3.51 -12.55
CA ALA A 180 1.55 -2.65 -11.61
C ALA A 180 1.97 -2.95 -10.16
N TYR A 181 2.03 -4.24 -9.79
CA TYR A 181 2.53 -4.68 -8.48
C TYR A 181 3.94 -4.17 -8.22
N CYS A 182 4.88 -4.42 -9.15
CA CYS A 182 6.27 -4.00 -9.01
C CYS A 182 6.41 -2.47 -8.85
N ARG A 183 5.67 -1.67 -9.63
CA ARG A 183 5.67 -0.21 -9.48
C ARG A 183 5.17 0.23 -8.11
N PHE A 184 4.09 -0.38 -7.65
CA PHE A 184 3.46 -0.08 -6.38
C PHE A 184 4.38 -0.47 -5.20
N ARG A 185 4.85 -1.73 -5.15
CA ARG A 185 5.75 -2.22 -4.11
C ARG A 185 7.05 -1.42 -4.05
N ARG A 186 7.61 -1.06 -5.21
CA ARG A 186 8.81 -0.21 -5.26
C ARG A 186 8.59 1.17 -4.63
N ARG A 187 7.38 1.73 -4.72
CA ARG A 187 7.07 3.03 -4.10
C ARG A 187 6.97 2.93 -2.58
N ILE A 188 6.36 1.85 -2.06
CA ILE A 188 6.37 1.51 -0.63
C ILE A 188 7.80 1.45 -0.10
N VAL A 189 8.64 0.63 -0.75
CA VAL A 189 10.04 0.43 -0.38
C VAL A 189 10.81 1.75 -0.37
N ARG A 190 10.63 2.60 -1.38
CA ARG A 190 11.28 3.94 -1.41
C ARG A 190 10.80 4.85 -0.30
N LYS A 191 9.51 4.82 0.05
CA LYS A 191 8.97 5.67 1.12
C LYS A 191 9.50 5.21 2.49
N LEU A 192 9.65 3.91 2.70
CA LEU A 192 10.31 3.36 3.90
C LEU A 192 11.79 3.77 3.95
N LEU A 193 12.54 3.58 2.86
CA LEU A 193 13.95 3.98 2.78
C LEU A 193 14.16 5.50 2.96
N GLY A 194 13.17 6.31 2.59
CA GLY A 194 13.19 7.76 2.75
C GLY A 194 12.90 8.25 4.17
N ARG A 195 12.52 7.39 5.12
CA ARG A 195 12.36 7.77 6.53
C ARG A 195 13.72 8.02 7.17
N ASN A 196 13.77 8.99 8.09
CA ASN A 196 14.97 9.21 8.91
C ASN A 196 15.28 7.96 9.77
N ALA A 197 14.26 7.41 10.41
CA ALA A 197 14.29 6.12 11.09
C ALA A 197 13.05 5.31 10.66
N ILE A 198 13.26 4.04 10.32
CA ILE A 198 12.19 3.09 10.04
C ILE A 198 11.53 2.68 11.35
N PHE A 199 12.33 2.43 12.38
CA PHE A 199 11.90 2.07 13.73
C PHE A 199 12.16 3.21 14.72
N ASN A 200 11.28 3.41 15.69
CA ASN A 200 11.31 4.58 16.59
C ASN A 200 11.65 4.22 18.05
N SER A 201 11.43 2.96 18.44
CA SER A 201 11.67 2.44 19.77
C SER A 201 13.18 2.29 20.01
N PRO A 202 13.70 2.71 21.18
CA PRO A 202 15.13 2.60 21.48
C PRO A 202 15.70 1.18 21.34
N MET A 203 14.91 0.15 21.66
CA MET A 203 15.34 -1.25 21.55
C MET A 203 15.35 -1.79 20.10
N ALA A 204 14.76 -1.05 19.15
CA ALA A 204 14.71 -1.40 17.73
C ALA A 204 15.77 -0.66 16.89
N GLU A 205 16.69 0.08 17.51
CA GLU A 205 17.70 0.87 16.78
C GLU A 205 18.54 0.01 15.81
N ASP A 206 18.97 -1.17 16.26
CA ASP A 206 19.79 -2.08 15.45
C ASP A 206 19.00 -2.71 14.28
N TRP A 207 17.66 -2.74 14.36
CA TRP A 207 16.79 -3.28 13.33
C TRP A 207 16.80 -2.43 12.05
N ASP A 208 17.03 -1.12 12.18
CA ASP A 208 16.98 -0.17 11.05
C ASP A 208 18.00 -0.53 9.96
N SER A 209 19.23 -0.89 10.39
CA SER A 209 20.28 -1.29 9.46
C SER A 209 19.94 -2.57 8.68
N VAL A 210 19.32 -3.55 9.34
CA VAL A 210 18.90 -4.82 8.73
C VAL A 210 17.75 -4.56 7.76
N ALA A 211 16.74 -3.79 8.18
CA ALA A 211 15.61 -3.43 7.34
C ALA A 211 16.02 -2.66 6.08
N ARG A 212 16.94 -1.71 6.20
CA ARG A 212 17.46 -0.97 5.03
C ARG A 212 18.15 -1.90 4.05
N ASN A 213 18.99 -2.83 4.52
CA ASN A 213 19.65 -3.80 3.63
C ASN A 213 18.63 -4.66 2.85
N ASN A 214 17.59 -5.15 3.55
CA ASN A 214 16.52 -5.94 2.94
C ASN A 214 15.73 -5.11 1.91
N LEU A 215 15.33 -3.89 2.27
CA LEU A 215 14.58 -2.97 1.42
C LEU A 215 15.39 -2.52 0.18
N GLU A 216 16.69 -2.25 0.33
CA GLU A 216 17.57 -1.90 -0.78
C GLU A 216 17.73 -3.07 -1.77
N ALA A 217 17.90 -4.28 -1.25
CA ALA A 217 17.96 -5.50 -2.07
C ALA A 217 16.64 -5.73 -2.82
N GLU A 218 15.50 -5.57 -2.15
CA GLU A 218 14.18 -5.64 -2.79
C GLU A 218 14.02 -4.56 -3.87
N LYS A 219 14.38 -3.32 -3.57
CA LYS A 219 14.31 -2.21 -4.54
C LYS A 219 15.13 -2.53 -5.79
N ALA A 220 16.35 -3.04 -5.65
CA ALA A 220 17.20 -3.39 -6.78
C ALA A 220 16.59 -4.52 -7.65
N ARG A 221 15.97 -5.52 -7.00
CA ARG A 221 15.23 -6.58 -7.69
C ARG A 221 14.05 -6.01 -8.47
N LEU A 222 13.23 -5.17 -7.84
CA LEU A 222 12.06 -4.53 -8.47
C LEU A 222 12.46 -3.61 -9.64
N ASP A 223 13.56 -2.86 -9.52
CA ASP A 223 14.10 -2.03 -10.60
C ASP A 223 14.54 -2.87 -11.81
N THR A 224 15.15 -4.04 -11.56
CA THR A 224 15.54 -4.99 -12.61
C THR A 224 14.33 -5.61 -13.30
N GLU A 225 13.35 -6.05 -12.52
CA GLU A 225 12.12 -6.68 -13.02
C GLU A 225 11.29 -5.73 -13.88
N LEU A 226 11.10 -4.48 -13.43
CA LEU A 226 10.42 -3.46 -14.22
C LEU A 226 11.15 -3.16 -15.54
N SER A 227 12.48 -3.09 -15.51
CA SER A 227 13.27 -2.87 -16.73
C SER A 227 13.09 -4.01 -17.74
N SER A 228 13.04 -5.25 -17.26
CA SER A 228 12.75 -6.44 -18.09
C SER A 228 11.36 -6.35 -18.71
N LEU A 229 10.33 -6.12 -17.90
CA LEU A 229 8.94 -6.04 -18.34
C LEU A 229 8.73 -4.93 -19.37
N GLU A 230 9.34 -3.76 -19.18
CA GLU A 230 9.27 -2.67 -20.17
C GLU A 230 9.99 -3.01 -21.48
N SER A 231 11.09 -3.77 -21.42
CA SER A 231 11.80 -4.22 -22.61
C SER A 231 11.00 -5.25 -23.41
N ASP A 232 10.27 -6.14 -22.71
CA ASP A 232 9.41 -7.14 -23.32
C ASP A 232 8.21 -6.48 -24.02
N VAL A 233 7.56 -5.51 -23.38
CA VAL A 233 6.47 -4.74 -24.00
C VAL A 233 6.94 -4.00 -25.27
N ARG A 234 8.14 -3.39 -25.25
CA ARG A 234 8.69 -2.73 -26.45
C ARG A 234 9.00 -3.72 -27.56
N ARG A 235 9.51 -4.91 -27.21
CA ARG A 235 9.79 -5.98 -28.18
C ARG A 235 8.51 -6.50 -28.82
N GLU A 236 7.49 -6.81 -28.03
CA GLU A 236 6.19 -7.25 -28.54
C GLU A 236 5.52 -6.19 -29.44
N ALA A 237 5.64 -4.91 -29.10
CA ALA A 237 5.13 -3.82 -29.94
C ALA A 237 5.86 -3.70 -31.28
N ASN A 238 7.18 -3.91 -31.29
CA ASN A 238 7.98 -3.92 -32.51
C ASN A 238 7.66 -5.14 -33.38
N ASP A 239 7.58 -6.34 -32.79
CA ASP A 239 7.25 -7.58 -33.50
C ASP A 239 5.86 -7.47 -34.15
N ALA A 240 4.86 -6.91 -33.44
CA ALA A 240 3.52 -6.68 -33.98
C ALA A 240 3.50 -5.64 -35.13
N ALA A 241 4.37 -4.63 -35.08
CA ALA A 241 4.50 -3.64 -36.15
C ALA A 241 5.13 -4.27 -37.40
N GLU A 242 6.16 -5.10 -37.24
CA GLU A 242 6.79 -5.85 -38.36
C GLU A 242 5.79 -6.82 -39.00
N GLU A 243 5.01 -7.58 -38.21
CA GLU A 243 3.98 -8.48 -38.74
C GLU A 243 2.88 -7.73 -39.51
N HIS A 244 2.50 -6.55 -39.04
CA HIS A 244 1.53 -5.68 -39.70
C HIS A 244 2.07 -5.14 -41.04
N ASP A 245 3.32 -4.69 -41.05
CA ASP A 245 3.99 -4.19 -42.27
C ASP A 245 4.15 -5.31 -43.30
N GLU A 246 4.56 -6.52 -42.89
CA GLU A 246 4.60 -7.70 -43.76
C GLU A 246 3.20 -8.09 -44.29
N ALA A 247 2.15 -7.95 -43.47
CA ALA A 247 0.79 -8.22 -43.90
C ALA A 247 0.31 -7.23 -44.97
N ILE A 248 0.70 -5.95 -44.84
CA ILE A 248 0.45 -4.92 -45.87
C ILE A 248 1.18 -5.28 -47.16
N GLU A 249 2.47 -5.63 -47.11
CA GLU A 249 3.24 -6.01 -48.30
C GLU A 249 2.64 -7.25 -48.99
N ARG A 250 2.24 -8.27 -48.23
CA ARG A 250 1.55 -9.46 -48.76
C ARG A 250 0.22 -9.12 -49.43
N TYR A 251 -0.54 -8.17 -48.88
CA TYR A 251 -1.80 -7.73 -49.48
C TYR A 251 -1.57 -6.98 -50.80
N GLN A 252 -0.59 -6.07 -50.83
CA GLN A 252 -0.25 -5.29 -52.02
C GLN A 252 0.29 -6.19 -53.15
N HIS A 253 1.16 -7.15 -52.85
CA HIS A 253 1.66 -8.09 -53.85
C HIS A 253 0.60 -9.05 -54.40
N ARG A 254 -0.45 -9.36 -53.63
CA ARG A 254 -1.58 -10.19 -54.09
C ARG A 254 -2.52 -9.44 -55.05
N SER A 255 -2.59 -8.11 -54.98
CA SER A 255 -3.38 -7.30 -55.92
C SER A 255 -2.72 -7.09 -57.29
N ASP A 256 -1.42 -7.39 -57.41
CA ASP A 256 -0.65 -7.23 -58.66
C ASP A 256 -0.56 -8.53 -59.50
N ASP A 257 -1.24 -9.62 -59.10
CA ASP A 257 -1.39 -10.83 -59.92
C ASP A 257 -2.50 -10.62 -60.98
N PRO A 258 -2.16 -10.60 -62.29
CA PRO A 258 -3.15 -10.41 -63.35
C PRO A 258 -4.16 -11.55 -63.49
N SER A 259 -4.03 -12.64 -62.72
CA SER A 259 -4.86 -13.84 -62.83
C SER A 259 -6.06 -13.91 -61.87
N THR A 260 -6.19 -13.01 -60.89
CA THR A 260 -7.41 -12.91 -60.08
C THR A 260 -8.44 -12.00 -60.73
N GLY A 261 -9.40 -12.63 -61.40
CA GLY A 261 -10.47 -11.99 -62.15
C GLY A 261 -11.26 -10.92 -61.37
N VAL A 262 -11.42 -9.79 -62.03
CA VAL A 262 -12.33 -8.69 -61.71
C VAL A 262 -13.73 -9.20 -61.40
N ILE A 263 -14.18 -9.11 -60.15
CA ILE A 263 -15.62 -9.09 -59.84
C ILE A 263 -16.07 -7.63 -59.88
N LYS A 264 -16.65 -7.28 -61.04
CA LYS A 264 -17.31 -6.00 -61.29
C LYS A 264 -18.66 -6.01 -60.59
N GLY A 265 -18.82 -5.21 -59.53
CA GLY A 265 -20.14 -4.82 -59.04
C GLY A 265 -20.24 -4.54 -57.56
N MET A 266 -19.96 -3.30 -57.14
CA MET A 266 -20.77 -2.59 -56.16
C MET A 266 -20.52 -1.09 -56.31
N ALA A 267 -21.60 -0.30 -56.22
CA ALA A 267 -21.67 1.12 -56.58
C ALA A 267 -20.82 2.04 -55.65
N PRO A 268 -20.39 3.22 -56.15
CA PRO A 268 -19.66 4.18 -55.31
C PRO A 268 -20.60 4.87 -54.33
N LEU A 269 -20.36 4.67 -53.03
CA LEU A 269 -20.91 5.54 -52.00
C LEU A 269 -20.18 6.89 -52.09
N LYS A 270 -20.97 7.95 -52.26
CA LYS A 270 -20.49 9.32 -52.40
C LYS A 270 -19.72 9.75 -51.15
N SER A 271 -18.47 10.13 -51.38
CA SER A 271 -17.68 11.01 -50.53
C SER A 271 -18.40 12.33 -50.30
N ALA A 272 -18.67 12.68 -49.05
CA ALA A 272 -18.87 14.05 -48.61
C ALA A 272 -18.40 14.21 -47.15
N SER A 273 -17.57 15.24 -46.96
CA SER A 273 -17.00 15.82 -45.73
C SER A 273 -15.70 15.21 -45.17
N GLU A 274 -14.70 16.09 -45.18
CA GLU A 274 -13.28 15.98 -44.84
C GLU A 274 -13.01 15.71 -43.34
N PRO A 275 -11.84 15.17 -43.00
CA PRO A 275 -11.38 15.06 -41.62
C PRO A 275 -10.99 16.44 -41.07
N GLN A 276 -11.65 16.88 -40.00
CA GLN A 276 -11.15 18.00 -39.19
C GLN A 276 -9.92 17.54 -38.41
N VAL A 277 -8.76 18.04 -38.82
CA VAL A 277 -7.54 18.08 -38.01
C VAL A 277 -7.79 19.08 -36.89
N ILE A 278 -8.03 18.60 -35.67
CA ILE A 278 -7.88 19.41 -34.46
C ILE A 278 -6.52 19.05 -33.86
N THR A 279 -5.51 19.82 -34.26
CA THR A 279 -4.29 20.00 -33.47
C THR A 279 -4.65 20.82 -32.24
N ALA A 280 -4.63 20.23 -31.05
CA ALA A 280 -4.65 20.97 -29.79
C ALA A 280 -3.32 20.72 -29.08
N GLU A 281 -2.58 21.81 -28.94
CA GLU A 281 -1.25 21.95 -28.39
C GLU A 281 -1.21 21.61 -26.89
N LEU A 282 -0.10 20.99 -26.45
CA LEU A 282 0.30 20.96 -25.04
C LEU A 282 0.57 22.39 -24.55
N PRO A 283 0.13 22.78 -23.34
CA PRO A 283 0.55 24.06 -22.77
C PRO A 283 2.01 23.95 -22.33
N VAL A 284 2.89 24.55 -23.14
CA VAL A 284 4.24 24.94 -22.77
C VAL A 284 4.12 26.16 -21.86
N ILE A 285 4.45 26.00 -20.58
CA ILE A 285 4.71 27.13 -19.69
C ILE A 285 6.03 27.73 -20.15
N LYS A 286 5.97 28.89 -20.81
CA LYS A 286 7.16 29.68 -21.15
C LYS A 286 7.65 30.42 -19.91
N ALA A 287 8.91 30.18 -19.60
CA ALA A 287 9.75 31.13 -18.90
C ALA A 287 9.85 32.41 -19.76
N GLU A 288 9.55 33.56 -19.15
CA GLU A 288 10.10 34.84 -19.60
C GLU A 288 10.92 35.40 -18.44
N GLU A 289 12.24 35.32 -18.64
CA GLU A 289 13.22 36.21 -18.04
C GLU A 289 12.89 37.64 -18.45
N ASP A 290 12.86 38.56 -17.49
CA ASP A 290 13.05 39.98 -17.79
C ASP A 290 14.16 40.56 -16.91
N SER A 291 15.16 41.07 -17.63
CA SER A 291 16.16 42.09 -17.34
C SER A 291 17.00 42.06 -16.05
N GLU A 292 18.30 41.86 -16.29
CA GLU A 292 19.41 42.37 -15.47
C GLU A 292 19.38 43.91 -15.37
N GLU A 293 19.50 44.45 -14.15
CA GLU A 293 20.27 45.66 -13.90
C GLU A 293 20.93 45.56 -12.50
N GLN A 294 22.26 45.45 -12.47
CA GLN A 294 23.07 45.55 -11.25
C GLN A 294 23.08 47.00 -10.74
N PRO A 295 23.36 47.25 -9.43
CA PRO A 295 24.76 47.50 -9.09
C PRO A 295 25.22 47.03 -7.68
N GLN A 296 26.44 46.48 -7.67
CA GLN A 296 27.58 46.71 -6.75
C GLN A 296 27.40 47.02 -5.24
N MET A 297 28.07 46.18 -4.43
CA MET A 297 29.01 46.47 -3.33
C MET A 297 28.61 47.38 -2.13
N ALA A 298 28.72 46.78 -0.93
CA ALA A 298 28.76 47.33 0.43
C ALA A 298 29.72 48.55 0.62
N PRO A 299 29.68 49.37 1.72
CA PRO A 299 29.41 48.93 3.11
C PRO A 299 28.74 49.94 4.11
N ASP A 300 28.39 49.37 5.27
CA ASP A 300 28.44 49.88 6.66
C ASP A 300 27.48 50.97 7.21
N GLU A 301 27.21 50.77 8.51
CA GLU A 301 26.69 51.65 9.57
C GLU A 301 25.16 51.90 9.73
N GLY A 302 24.64 51.55 10.91
CA GLY A 302 23.49 52.27 11.52
C GLY A 302 22.47 51.40 12.25
N ALA A 303 22.44 51.52 13.58
CA ALA A 303 21.65 50.74 14.53
C ALA A 303 20.16 51.12 14.68
N LEU A 304 19.48 50.30 15.50
CA LEU A 304 18.21 50.48 16.27
C LEU A 304 17.00 49.71 15.68
N GLU A 305 16.63 48.57 16.28
CA GLU A 305 15.53 48.40 17.26
C GLU A 305 14.16 48.74 16.63
N GLU A 306 13.22 47.80 16.45
CA GLU A 306 12.34 47.29 17.52
C GLU A 306 11.54 46.05 17.08
N LYS A 307 11.16 45.27 18.10
CA LYS A 307 10.37 44.05 18.09
C LYS A 307 8.97 44.20 17.47
N ALA A 308 8.57 43.22 16.66
CA ALA A 308 7.28 42.51 16.71
C ALA A 308 7.11 41.66 15.44
N ASN A 309 6.49 40.49 15.57
CA ASN A 309 6.14 39.52 14.51
C ASN A 309 7.28 38.67 13.96
N GLN A 310 7.70 37.68 14.75
CA GLN A 310 8.25 36.42 14.26
C GLN A 310 7.70 35.31 15.16
N ASP A 311 6.43 34.95 14.97
CA ASP A 311 5.78 33.76 15.55
C ASP A 311 4.53 33.37 14.74
N GLN A 312 4.52 33.64 13.42
CA GLN A 312 3.42 33.20 12.52
C GLN A 312 3.91 32.54 11.22
N ASP A 313 5.20 32.60 10.89
CA ASP A 313 5.74 31.99 9.65
C ASP A 313 6.43 30.62 9.88
N LEU A 314 6.30 30.04 11.09
CA LEU A 314 6.82 28.69 11.40
C LEU A 314 5.71 27.67 11.74
N GLU A 315 4.45 28.10 11.85
CA GLU A 315 3.29 27.23 12.08
C GLU A 315 2.48 26.93 10.81
N GLU A 316 2.68 27.68 9.72
CA GLU A 316 1.96 27.47 8.45
C GLU A 316 2.68 26.52 7.46
N GLU A 317 3.98 26.24 7.62
CA GLU A 317 4.67 25.22 6.80
C GLU A 317 4.48 23.77 7.28
N GLN A 318 3.74 23.56 8.39
CA GLN A 318 3.41 22.21 8.89
C GLN A 318 1.97 21.77 8.60
N ALA A 319 1.16 22.62 7.93
CA ALA A 319 -0.28 22.40 7.80
C ALA A 319 -0.78 21.96 6.40
N GLU A 320 0.08 21.76 5.41
CA GLU A 320 -0.31 21.26 4.07
C GLU A 320 0.39 19.94 3.69
N GLN A 321 0.40 18.96 4.60
CA GLN A 321 0.67 17.57 4.21
C GLN A 321 -0.66 16.83 4.13
N GLU A 322 -1.12 16.64 2.90
CA GLU A 322 -2.36 15.95 2.54
C GLU A 322 -2.51 14.61 3.28
N ASP A 323 -3.77 14.31 3.60
CA ASP A 323 -4.28 13.17 4.34
C ASP A 323 -4.13 11.87 3.53
N LEU A 324 -3.11 11.06 3.85
CA LEU A 324 -2.73 9.87 3.09
C LEU A 324 -2.83 8.60 3.95
N SER A 325 -4.03 8.04 4.09
CA SER A 325 -4.25 6.78 4.82
C SER A 325 -5.23 5.81 4.16
N SER A 326 -4.77 4.57 3.90
CA SER A 326 -5.45 3.24 4.03
C SER A 326 -4.86 2.17 3.13
N SER A 327 -3.94 1.37 3.68
CA SER A 327 -3.42 0.07 3.24
C SER A 327 -3.45 -0.23 1.72
N LEU A 328 -2.30 -0.42 1.05
CA LEU A 328 -1.34 -1.43 1.43
C LEU A 328 0.06 -0.92 1.76
N GLU A 329 0.48 -1.08 3.01
CA GLU A 329 1.84 -0.94 3.55
C GLU A 329 2.74 0.26 3.17
N LEU A 330 2.37 1.29 2.38
CA LEU A 330 2.85 2.70 2.57
C LEU A 330 2.40 3.78 1.56
N ALA A 331 1.74 3.58 0.41
CA ALA A 331 1.50 4.74 -0.50
C ALA A 331 0.38 4.58 -1.54
N ILE A 332 -0.71 5.33 -1.39
CA ILE A 332 -1.92 5.18 -2.22
C ILE A 332 -1.94 6.07 -3.48
N ASP A 333 -1.20 7.17 -3.56
CA ASP A 333 -1.58 8.26 -4.50
C ASP A 333 -1.32 8.05 -6.01
N VAL A 334 -0.98 6.85 -6.49
CA VAL A 334 -0.50 6.68 -7.89
C VAL A 334 -1.10 5.45 -8.57
N LEU A 335 -2.41 5.28 -8.50
CA LEU A 335 -3.11 4.41 -9.45
C LEU A 335 -4.18 5.18 -10.25
N ASP A 336 -4.19 6.52 -10.19
CA ASP A 336 -5.00 7.36 -11.07
C ASP A 336 -4.56 7.34 -12.54
N SER A 337 -3.44 6.68 -12.86
CA SER A 337 -2.93 6.56 -14.23
C SER A 337 -3.29 5.23 -14.94
N LEU A 338 -4.10 4.35 -14.34
CA LEU A 338 -4.61 3.16 -15.03
C LEU A 338 -5.96 3.47 -15.69
N PRO A 339 -6.17 3.13 -16.97
CA PRO A 339 -7.47 3.32 -17.61
C PRO A 339 -8.51 2.42 -16.93
N LYS A 340 -9.58 3.02 -16.41
CA LYS A 340 -10.78 2.27 -16.00
C LYS A 340 -11.29 1.51 -17.22
N ARG A 341 -11.43 0.19 -17.11
CA ARG A 341 -12.03 -0.61 -18.17
C ARG A 341 -13.52 -0.24 -18.21
N GLU A 342 -13.98 0.29 -19.34
CA GLU A 342 -15.38 0.62 -19.53
C GLU A 342 -16.26 -0.61 -19.27
N GLU A 343 -17.25 -0.46 -18.40
CA GLU A 343 -18.30 -1.45 -18.21
C GLU A 343 -18.99 -1.68 -19.54
N LYS A 344 -18.97 -2.92 -20.04
CA LYS A 344 -19.81 -3.28 -21.19
C LYS A 344 -21.27 -3.08 -20.79
N PRO A 345 -22.06 -2.32 -21.58
CA PRO A 345 -23.48 -2.17 -21.28
C PRO A 345 -24.16 -3.54 -21.36
N LYS A 346 -24.91 -3.88 -20.30
CA LYS A 346 -25.77 -5.07 -20.28
C LYS A 346 -26.77 -4.95 -21.44
N GLU A 347 -26.69 -5.88 -22.39
CA GLU A 347 -27.72 -6.04 -23.41
C GLU A 347 -29.05 -6.33 -22.69
N SER A 348 -29.95 -5.34 -22.74
CA SER A 348 -31.33 -5.52 -22.35
C SER A 348 -31.98 -6.47 -23.34
N ALA A 349 -32.32 -7.68 -22.88
CA ALA A 349 -33.23 -8.56 -23.58
C ALA A 349 -34.62 -7.90 -23.64
N ALA A 350 -34.89 -7.17 -24.72
CA ALA A 350 -36.23 -6.77 -25.11
C ALA A 350 -36.97 -8.03 -25.59
N GLY A 351 -37.80 -8.58 -24.71
CA GLY A 351 -38.85 -9.52 -25.10
C GLY A 351 -39.92 -8.76 -25.87
N THR A 352 -40.07 -9.08 -27.14
CA THR A 352 -41.22 -8.71 -27.98
C THR A 352 -42.50 -9.40 -27.50
N ASP A 353 -43.58 -8.61 -27.44
CA ASP A 353 -44.99 -9.01 -27.35
C ASP A 353 -45.40 -10.08 -28.38
#